data_AF-A0AAD5BAI8-F1
#
_entry.id   AF-A0AAD5BAI8-F1
#
_cell.length_a   1.000
_cell.length_b   1.000
_cell.length_c   1.000
_cell.angle_alpha   90.00
_cell.angle_beta   90.00
_cell.angle_gamma   90.00
#
_symmetry.space_group_name_H-M   'P 1'
#
loop_
_entity.id
_entity.type
_entity.pdbx_description
1 polymer ?
#
loop_
_entity_poly.entity_id
_entity_poly.type
_entity_poly.pdbx_seq_one_letter_code
_entity_poly.pdbx_strand_id
1 'polypeptide(L)'
;MSMSTLPVETAEEYDPSVPVVLPHEKVYSIQVGYKLFRLSGLSLSSDSPSYFTKFFGDEVNEEKVLFFDRSPQIFEKIYSHLQGYSINITNDYEYMHLWSDAFYFGLQRLQKLMTDQDIFASVGDQSFKIPKVLLQNEGNCPNYFTMNSERLFFDNIAVIERNRMLRPPLQRPAIVGGRSPKLFSDLLEYLRGNTLVIRNEEHRQLLQKEARYYRFLELEQRMVRHKVVDDAIVINLMDLSRKGMVNISPSNRMTECPMRYARPYIDEPARDLIFQIDHLSDVRQAQLFLNKSTKIPTAKFEGKVFAKIAQVFKDLSEGLIQEEQSITFLVGLANSRTSINGKEMMPGWVGDLLSAVGDDRSVKVEEEKEEDKESVLKRRKLNVQGEVVRIYLKRSMWRLMMRGTLARLEAVNLEGLTSPVQSVDFL
;
A
#
# COMPACT_ATOMS: atom_id res chain seq x y z
N MET A 1 23.73 -26.23 -4.75
CA MET A 1 22.36 -26.33 -4.22
C MET A 1 22.46 -26.19 -2.72
N SER A 2 22.08 -25.04 -2.17
CA SER A 2 22.10 -24.79 -0.72
C SER A 2 20.65 -24.80 -0.26
N MET A 3 20.27 -25.83 0.51
CA MET A 3 18.97 -25.85 1.18
C MET A 3 19.02 -24.88 2.36
N SER A 4 18.36 -23.74 2.19
CA SER A 4 18.00 -22.84 3.28
C SER A 4 16.99 -23.56 4.18
N THR A 5 17.46 -24.11 5.29
CA THR A 5 16.61 -24.60 6.37
C THR A 5 16.04 -23.38 7.09
N LEU A 6 14.76 -23.09 6.84
CA LEU A 6 14.00 -22.13 7.64
C LEU A 6 14.07 -22.56 9.11
N PRO A 7 14.38 -21.65 10.05
CA PRO A 7 14.31 -21.97 11.47
C PRO A 7 12.85 -22.19 11.83
N VAL A 8 12.51 -23.44 12.15
CA VAL A 8 11.26 -23.77 12.84
C VAL A 8 11.43 -23.21 14.25
N GLU A 9 10.81 -22.06 14.52
CA GLU A 9 10.64 -21.58 15.90
C GLU A 9 9.81 -22.65 16.63
N THR A 10 10.49 -23.42 17.48
CA THR A 10 9.85 -24.35 18.40
C THR A 10 8.97 -23.53 19.34
N ALA A 11 7.65 -23.71 19.22
CA ALA A 11 6.68 -23.18 20.18
C ALA A 11 7.14 -23.51 21.61
N GLU A 12 6.97 -22.55 22.53
CA GLU A 12 7.22 -22.72 23.97
C GLU A 12 6.74 -24.11 24.42
N GLU A 13 7.65 -24.93 24.98
CA GLU A 13 7.33 -26.28 25.48
C GLU A 13 6.20 -26.16 26.51
N TYR A 14 5.03 -26.74 26.21
CA TYR A 14 3.87 -26.70 27.10
C TYR A 14 4.16 -27.49 28.37
N ASP A 15 4.29 -26.81 29.51
CA ASP A 15 4.36 -27.45 30.84
C ASP A 15 2.97 -27.97 31.23
N PRO A 16 2.77 -29.30 31.33
CA PRO A 16 1.48 -29.88 31.68
C PRO A 16 1.16 -29.79 33.17
N SER A 17 2.07 -29.30 34.02
CA SER A 17 1.87 -29.27 35.46
C SER A 17 0.84 -28.20 35.86
N VAL A 18 -0.23 -28.64 36.53
CA VAL A 18 -1.28 -27.76 37.07
C VAL A 18 -0.94 -27.45 38.53
N PRO A 19 -0.90 -26.17 38.95
CA PRO A 19 -0.65 -25.84 40.34
C PRO A 19 -1.75 -26.39 41.25
N VAL A 20 -1.38 -26.81 42.45
CA VAL A 20 -2.33 -27.33 43.44
C VAL A 20 -2.85 -26.18 44.31
N VAL A 21 -3.67 -25.29 43.72
CA VAL A 21 -4.26 -24.15 44.44
C VAL A 21 -5.53 -24.55 45.18
N LEU A 22 -6.34 -25.41 44.56
CA LEU A 22 -7.51 -26.05 45.18
C LEU A 22 -7.33 -27.58 45.19
N PRO A 23 -7.91 -28.31 46.16
CA PRO A 23 -7.95 -29.77 46.16
C PRO A 23 -8.44 -30.34 44.83
N HIS A 24 -7.57 -31.05 44.11
CA HIS A 24 -7.81 -31.46 42.71
C HIS A 24 -9.08 -32.29 42.53
N GLU A 25 -9.39 -33.17 43.47
CA GLU A 25 -10.54 -34.09 43.40
C GLU A 25 -11.86 -33.45 43.82
N LYS A 26 -11.82 -32.32 44.55
CA LYS A 26 -13.03 -31.66 45.05
C LYS A 26 -13.80 -31.00 43.91
N VAL A 27 -15.12 -31.12 43.93
CA VAL A 27 -16.01 -30.55 42.91
C VAL A 27 -16.69 -29.30 43.46
N TYR A 28 -16.55 -28.20 42.74
CA TYR A 28 -17.10 -26.89 43.06
C TYR A 28 -18.27 -26.55 42.14
N SER A 29 -19.25 -25.81 42.67
CA SER A 29 -20.48 -25.45 41.96
C SER A 29 -20.53 -23.97 41.60
N ILE A 30 -20.69 -23.66 40.32
CA ILE A 30 -20.78 -22.30 39.78
C ILE A 30 -22.09 -22.14 39.00
N GLN A 31 -23.00 -21.32 39.50
CA GLN A 31 -24.23 -20.94 38.81
C GLN A 31 -23.96 -19.74 37.91
N VAL A 32 -24.11 -19.90 36.60
CA VAL A 32 -23.98 -18.82 35.62
C VAL A 32 -25.33 -18.63 34.95
N GLY A 33 -25.95 -17.46 35.13
CA GLY A 33 -27.30 -17.18 34.65
C GLY A 33 -28.26 -18.31 35.05
N TYR A 34 -28.81 -18.99 34.05
CA TYR A 34 -29.77 -20.08 34.24
C TYR A 34 -29.13 -21.48 34.38
N LYS A 35 -27.81 -21.65 34.25
CA LYS A 35 -27.15 -22.97 34.19
C LYS A 35 -26.13 -23.16 35.32
N LEU A 36 -26.19 -24.32 35.96
CA LEU A 36 -25.22 -24.75 36.96
C LEU A 36 -24.07 -25.52 36.29
N PHE A 37 -22.83 -25.11 36.57
CA PHE A 37 -21.60 -25.75 36.15
C PHE A 37 -20.90 -26.39 37.34
N ARG A 38 -20.32 -27.58 37.13
CA ARG A 38 -19.53 -28.31 38.14
C ARG A 38 -18.13 -28.57 37.60
N LEU A 39 -17.13 -28.06 38.32
CA LEU A 39 -15.70 -28.15 37.95
C LEU A 39 -14.91 -28.75 39.11
N SER A 40 -13.91 -29.54 38.78
CA SER A 40 -12.95 -30.04 39.77
C SER A 40 -11.99 -28.92 40.21
N GLY A 41 -11.37 -29.06 41.38
CA GLY A 41 -10.29 -28.16 41.81
C GLY A 41 -9.10 -28.20 40.86
N LEU A 42 -8.85 -29.33 40.18
CA LEU A 42 -7.86 -29.44 39.11
C LEU A 42 -8.19 -28.48 37.96
N SER A 43 -9.42 -28.52 37.46
CA SER A 43 -9.87 -27.66 36.36
C SER A 43 -9.81 -26.17 36.74
N LEU A 44 -10.24 -25.82 37.95
CA LEU A 44 -10.19 -24.43 38.43
C LEU A 44 -8.77 -23.92 38.65
N SER A 45 -7.83 -24.80 39.01
CA SER A 45 -6.43 -24.44 39.23
C SER A 45 -5.63 -24.32 37.92
N SER A 46 -6.15 -24.84 36.80
CA SER A 46 -5.47 -24.87 35.49
C SER A 46 -5.13 -23.50 34.92
N ASP A 47 -5.90 -22.46 35.26
CA ASP A 47 -5.68 -21.07 34.88
C ASP A 47 -5.77 -20.17 36.11
N SER A 48 -4.94 -20.51 37.10
CA SER A 48 -4.79 -19.78 38.35
C SER A 48 -3.59 -18.83 38.30
N PRO A 49 -3.59 -17.74 39.10
CA PRO A 49 -4.66 -17.30 39.99
C PRO A 49 -5.85 -16.68 39.23
N SER A 50 -7.06 -17.05 39.60
CA SER A 50 -8.30 -16.52 39.03
C SER A 50 -9.29 -16.09 40.12
N TYR A 51 -10.41 -15.49 39.72
CA TYR A 51 -11.53 -15.22 40.63
C TYR A 51 -12.01 -16.50 41.32
N PHE A 52 -12.07 -17.62 40.58
CA PHE A 52 -12.56 -18.89 41.11
C PHE A 52 -11.66 -19.42 42.23
N THR A 53 -10.34 -19.45 42.00
CA THR A 53 -9.39 -19.94 43.00
C THR A 53 -9.32 -19.03 44.22
N LYS A 54 -9.54 -17.71 44.04
CA LYS A 54 -9.65 -16.77 45.16
C LYS A 54 -10.92 -16.99 45.99
N PHE A 55 -12.06 -17.21 45.33
CA PHE A 55 -13.34 -17.41 46.01
C PHE A 55 -13.38 -18.73 46.77
N PHE A 56 -13.04 -19.85 46.11
CA PHE A 56 -13.11 -21.18 46.73
C PHE A 56 -11.91 -21.51 47.63
N GLY A 57 -10.83 -20.74 47.56
CA GLY A 57 -9.70 -20.86 48.48
C GLY A 57 -9.99 -20.30 49.87
N ASP A 58 -11.10 -19.57 50.05
CA ASP A 58 -11.61 -19.15 51.35
C ASP A 58 -12.47 -20.27 51.94
N GLU A 59 -12.08 -20.79 53.12
CA GLU A 59 -12.78 -21.87 53.83
C GLU A 59 -14.28 -21.60 54.03
N VAL A 60 -14.66 -20.32 54.19
CA VAL A 60 -16.07 -19.92 54.38
C VAL A 60 -16.90 -20.12 53.11
N ASN A 61 -16.25 -20.17 51.94
CA ASN A 61 -16.90 -20.25 50.64
C ASN A 61 -16.68 -21.60 49.94
N GLU A 62 -15.90 -22.49 50.52
CA GLU A 62 -15.46 -23.75 49.91
C GLU A 62 -16.64 -24.65 49.47
N GLU A 63 -17.73 -24.67 50.25
CA GLU A 63 -18.95 -25.46 49.98
C GLU A 63 -20.09 -24.63 49.35
N LYS A 64 -19.86 -23.34 49.08
CA LYS A 64 -20.91 -22.46 48.55
C LYS A 64 -21.04 -22.59 47.04
N VAL A 65 -22.24 -22.26 46.53
CA VAL A 65 -22.45 -22.07 45.10
C VAL A 65 -22.04 -20.64 44.73
N LEU A 66 -21.09 -20.50 43.82
CA LEU A 66 -20.66 -19.20 43.29
C LEU A 66 -21.63 -18.76 42.18
N PHE A 67 -22.18 -17.55 42.26
CA PHE A 67 -23.18 -17.05 41.31
C PHE A 67 -22.66 -15.92 40.42
N PHE A 68 -22.97 -15.99 39.11
CA PHE A 68 -22.70 -14.94 38.13
C PHE A 68 -23.91 -14.67 37.23
N ASP A 69 -24.24 -13.39 37.03
CA ASP A 69 -25.23 -12.95 36.04
C ASP A 69 -24.54 -12.72 34.67
N ARG A 70 -24.15 -13.82 34.02
CA ARG A 70 -23.46 -13.84 32.71
C ARG A 70 -24.06 -14.90 31.79
N SER A 71 -23.68 -14.87 30.51
CA SER A 71 -24.18 -15.83 29.51
C SER A 71 -23.61 -17.24 29.77
N PRO A 72 -24.48 -18.25 29.96
CA PRO A 72 -24.02 -19.63 30.09
C PRO A 72 -23.32 -20.15 28.84
N GLN A 73 -23.73 -19.71 27.65
CA GLN A 73 -23.17 -20.13 26.38
C GLN A 73 -21.72 -19.69 26.20
N ILE A 74 -21.39 -18.47 26.64
CA ILE A 74 -19.99 -17.99 26.64
C ILE A 74 -19.19 -18.73 27.71
N PHE A 75 -19.78 -18.94 28.89
CA PHE A 75 -19.12 -19.66 29.98
C PHE A 75 -18.82 -21.12 29.64
N GLU A 76 -19.58 -21.78 28.76
CA GLU A 76 -19.25 -23.13 28.26
C GLU A 76 -17.86 -23.20 27.60
N LYS A 77 -17.43 -22.12 26.92
CA LYS A 77 -16.07 -22.05 26.35
C LYS A 77 -15.02 -21.90 27.45
N ILE A 78 -15.29 -21.11 28.49
CA ILE A 78 -14.43 -20.97 29.67
C ILE A 78 -14.32 -22.29 30.41
N TYR A 79 -15.45 -22.97 30.61
CA TYR A 79 -15.55 -24.30 31.20
C TYR A 79 -14.67 -25.30 30.43
N SER A 80 -14.78 -25.31 29.10
CA SER A 80 -13.96 -26.17 28.23
C SER A 80 -12.47 -25.85 28.35
N HIS A 81 -12.10 -24.56 28.36
CA HIS A 81 -10.71 -24.12 28.56
C HIS A 81 -10.13 -24.56 29.91
N LEU A 82 -10.90 -24.41 31.00
CA LEU A 82 -10.49 -24.84 32.35
C LEU A 82 -10.36 -26.37 32.46
N GLN A 83 -11.06 -27.13 31.62
CA GLN A 83 -10.89 -28.57 31.51
C GLN A 83 -9.70 -28.98 30.63
N GLY A 84 -9.04 -28.03 29.98
CA GLY A 84 -7.92 -28.28 29.07
C GLY A 84 -8.31 -28.57 27.62
N TYR A 85 -9.59 -28.37 27.24
CA TYR A 85 -10.02 -28.49 25.85
C TYR A 85 -9.70 -27.22 25.04
N SER A 86 -9.49 -27.39 23.74
CA SER A 86 -9.39 -26.25 22.82
C SER A 86 -10.75 -25.56 22.66
N ILE A 87 -10.71 -24.24 22.52
CA ILE A 87 -11.90 -23.42 22.29
C ILE A 87 -11.97 -23.00 20.81
N ASN A 88 -13.16 -23.05 20.24
CA ASN A 88 -13.43 -22.53 18.90
C ASN A 88 -14.27 -21.25 19.01
N ILE A 89 -13.85 -20.20 18.30
CA ILE A 89 -14.52 -18.90 18.27
C ILE A 89 -14.92 -18.63 16.82
N THR A 90 -16.22 -18.49 16.62
CA THR A 90 -16.83 -18.50 15.29
C THR A 90 -17.16 -17.10 14.77
N ASN A 91 -17.39 -16.14 15.67
CA ASN A 91 -17.80 -14.79 15.32
C ASN A 91 -17.28 -13.75 16.31
N ASP A 92 -17.46 -12.49 15.93
CA ASP A 92 -17.12 -11.30 16.72
C ASP A 92 -17.82 -11.23 18.08
N TYR A 93 -19.11 -11.58 18.13
CA TYR A 93 -19.88 -11.58 19.36
C TYR A 93 -19.29 -12.54 20.39
N GLU A 94 -19.04 -13.80 20.01
CA GLU A 94 -18.40 -14.79 20.87
C GLU A 94 -17.03 -14.32 21.34
N TYR A 95 -16.22 -13.80 20.41
CA TYR A 95 -14.88 -13.31 20.70
C TYR A 95 -14.89 -12.22 21.78
N MET A 96 -15.71 -11.18 21.60
CA MET A 96 -15.79 -10.04 22.53
C MET A 96 -16.29 -10.44 23.92
N HIS A 97 -17.31 -11.29 24.00
CA HIS A 97 -17.88 -11.70 25.28
C HIS A 97 -16.92 -12.63 26.02
N LEU A 98 -16.30 -13.58 25.33
CA LEU A 98 -15.31 -14.48 25.92
C LEU A 98 -14.07 -13.71 26.39
N TRP A 99 -13.61 -12.74 25.60
CA TRP A 99 -12.51 -11.86 25.97
C TRP A 99 -12.85 -11.07 27.24
N SER A 100 -14.02 -10.42 27.27
CA SER A 100 -14.52 -9.72 28.46
C SER A 100 -14.59 -10.62 29.69
N ASP A 101 -15.12 -11.84 29.56
CA ASP A 101 -15.20 -12.78 30.68
C ASP A 101 -13.83 -13.28 31.14
N ALA A 102 -12.89 -13.50 30.22
CA ALA A 102 -11.53 -13.89 30.57
C ALA A 102 -10.85 -12.84 31.47
N PHE A 103 -11.06 -11.55 31.18
CA PHE A 103 -10.60 -10.45 32.04
C PHE A 103 -11.37 -10.36 33.35
N TYR A 104 -12.69 -10.47 33.31
CA TYR A 104 -13.54 -10.44 34.50
C TYR A 104 -13.16 -11.52 35.53
N PHE A 105 -12.93 -12.75 35.07
CA PHE A 105 -12.53 -13.86 35.93
C PHE A 105 -11.02 -13.90 36.21
N GLY A 106 -10.22 -13.04 35.59
CA GLY A 106 -8.77 -13.00 35.79
C GLY A 106 -8.03 -14.22 35.24
N LEU A 107 -8.54 -14.86 34.18
CA LEU A 107 -7.98 -16.07 33.57
C LEU A 107 -6.82 -15.73 32.63
N GLN A 108 -5.59 -15.71 33.15
CA GLN A 108 -4.41 -15.21 32.45
C GLN A 108 -4.06 -16.01 31.19
N ARG A 109 -4.13 -17.34 31.24
CA ARG A 109 -3.85 -18.18 30.07
C ARG A 109 -4.92 -17.97 29.00
N LEU A 110 -6.19 -17.87 29.39
CA LEU A 110 -7.27 -17.55 28.47
C LEU A 110 -7.09 -16.16 27.86
N GLN A 111 -6.70 -15.15 28.66
CA GLN A 111 -6.40 -13.81 28.14
C GLN A 111 -5.29 -13.82 27.09
N LYS A 112 -4.19 -14.55 27.33
CA LYS A 112 -3.11 -14.75 26.35
C LYS A 112 -3.65 -15.44 25.08
N LEU A 113 -4.37 -16.54 25.24
CA LEU A 113 -4.97 -17.29 24.13
C LEU A 113 -5.90 -16.42 23.26
N MET A 114 -6.74 -15.58 23.89
CA MET A 114 -7.64 -14.65 23.23
C MET A 114 -6.90 -13.51 22.53
N THR A 115 -5.79 -13.06 23.09
CA THR A 115 -4.91 -12.05 22.49
C THR A 115 -4.23 -12.59 21.25
N ASP A 116 -3.90 -13.89 21.21
CA ASP A 116 -3.22 -14.54 20.09
C ASP A 116 -4.16 -14.95 18.95
N GLN A 117 -5.48 -15.04 19.18
CA GLN A 117 -6.48 -15.36 18.15
C GLN A 117 -6.43 -14.44 16.93
N ASP A 118 -6.99 -14.92 15.83
CA ASP A 118 -7.26 -14.13 14.63
C ASP A 118 -8.06 -12.86 14.92
N ILE A 119 -7.94 -11.87 14.04
CA ILE A 119 -8.65 -10.59 14.22
C ILE A 119 -10.10 -10.75 13.76
N PHE A 120 -11.03 -10.42 14.64
CA PHE A 120 -12.45 -10.33 14.30
C PHE A 120 -12.81 -8.89 13.95
N ALA A 121 -13.48 -8.69 12.83
CA ALA A 121 -13.95 -7.38 12.38
C ALA A 121 -15.22 -7.52 11.55
N SER A 122 -16.07 -6.50 11.57
CA SER A 122 -17.25 -6.42 10.72
C SER A 122 -17.00 -5.42 9.60
N VAL A 123 -17.22 -5.83 8.36
CA VAL A 123 -17.11 -4.97 7.17
C VAL A 123 -18.47 -4.94 6.49
N GLY A 124 -19.09 -3.75 6.40
CA GLY A 124 -20.47 -3.64 5.97
C GLY A 124 -21.41 -4.39 6.93
N ASP A 125 -22.14 -5.37 6.39
CA ASP A 125 -23.09 -6.22 7.11
C ASP A 125 -22.56 -7.65 7.40
N GLN A 126 -21.26 -7.90 7.18
CA GLN A 126 -20.66 -9.22 7.37
C GLN A 126 -19.51 -9.21 8.37
N SER A 127 -19.45 -10.23 9.23
CA SER A 127 -18.35 -10.47 10.17
C SER A 127 -17.28 -11.35 9.53
N PHE A 128 -16.01 -10.98 9.75
CA PHE A 128 -14.84 -11.66 9.22
C PHE A 128 -13.92 -12.08 10.36
N LYS A 129 -13.44 -13.33 10.29
CA LYS A 129 -12.28 -13.82 11.03
C LYS A 129 -11.06 -13.72 10.11
N ILE A 130 -10.16 -12.79 10.42
CA ILE A 130 -9.01 -12.41 9.59
C ILE A 130 -7.75 -13.03 10.19
N PRO A 131 -7.12 -13.99 9.49
CA PRO A 131 -5.89 -14.60 9.98
C PRO A 131 -4.77 -13.58 10.14
N LYS A 132 -4.20 -13.45 11.35
CA LYS A 132 -3.12 -12.49 11.62
C LYS A 132 -1.91 -12.71 10.73
N VAL A 133 -1.60 -13.96 10.43
CA VAL A 133 -0.51 -14.37 9.55
C VAL A 133 -0.58 -13.70 8.17
N LEU A 134 -1.77 -13.38 7.67
CA LEU A 134 -1.93 -12.70 6.38
C LEU A 134 -1.52 -11.22 6.44
N LEU A 135 -1.46 -10.65 7.64
CA LEU A 135 -1.24 -9.22 7.86
C LEU A 135 0.18 -8.88 8.31
N GLN A 136 1.02 -9.85 8.65
CA GLN A 136 2.33 -9.63 9.28
C GLN A 136 3.41 -9.08 8.34
N ASN A 137 3.20 -9.13 7.02
CA ASN A 137 4.21 -8.67 6.06
C ASN A 137 4.44 -7.16 6.13
N GLU A 138 5.67 -6.73 5.79
CA GLU A 138 5.99 -5.31 5.64
C GLU A 138 5.03 -4.64 4.65
N GLY A 139 4.53 -3.45 4.99
CA GLY A 139 3.56 -2.72 4.18
C GLY A 139 2.11 -3.17 4.36
N ASN A 140 1.85 -4.36 4.93
CA ASN A 140 0.52 -4.75 5.41
C ASN A 140 0.39 -4.61 6.93
N CYS A 141 1.46 -4.36 7.69
CA CYS A 141 1.42 -4.01 9.13
C CYS A 141 2.23 -2.73 9.41
N PRO A 142 1.77 -1.82 10.29
CA PRO A 142 0.44 -1.77 10.90
C PRO A 142 -0.64 -1.34 9.89
N ASN A 143 -1.84 -1.89 10.03
CA ASN A 143 -3.00 -1.60 9.18
C ASN A 143 -4.23 -1.24 10.02
N TYR A 144 -5.37 -0.96 9.36
CA TYR A 144 -6.60 -0.63 10.04
C TYR A 144 -7.01 -1.67 11.10
N PHE A 145 -6.95 -2.96 10.77
CA PHE A 145 -7.39 -4.05 11.65
C PHE A 145 -6.40 -4.30 12.79
N THR A 146 -5.09 -4.38 12.51
CA THR A 146 -4.09 -4.61 13.57
C THR A 146 -4.07 -3.47 14.57
N MET A 147 -4.17 -2.22 14.10
CA MET A 147 -4.25 -1.06 14.98
C MET A 147 -5.50 -1.05 15.86
N ASN A 148 -6.66 -1.40 15.31
CA ASN A 148 -7.89 -1.46 16.11
C ASN A 148 -7.86 -2.63 17.10
N SER A 149 -7.33 -3.80 16.72
CA SER A 149 -7.18 -4.92 17.64
C SER A 149 -6.22 -4.58 18.78
N GLU A 150 -5.06 -3.97 18.50
CA GLU A 150 -4.09 -3.59 19.53
C GLU A 150 -4.70 -2.59 20.53
N ARG A 151 -5.41 -1.56 20.04
CA ARG A 151 -6.10 -0.60 20.90
C ARG A 151 -7.13 -1.25 21.81
N LEU A 152 -7.91 -2.20 21.28
CA LEU A 152 -8.88 -2.96 22.08
C LEU A 152 -8.20 -3.70 23.24
N PHE A 153 -6.96 -4.15 23.11
CA PHE A 153 -6.25 -4.79 24.21
C PHE A 153 -5.66 -3.77 25.20
N PHE A 154 -4.85 -2.83 24.71
CA PHE A 154 -4.08 -1.94 25.58
C PHE A 154 -4.94 -0.95 26.35
N ASP A 155 -5.87 -0.27 25.67
CA ASP A 155 -6.67 0.77 26.32
C ASP A 155 -7.60 0.16 27.37
N ASN A 156 -8.14 -1.03 27.10
CA ASN A 156 -9.09 -1.65 28.00
C ASN A 156 -8.46 -2.21 29.26
N ILE A 157 -7.27 -2.84 29.17
CA ILE A 157 -6.55 -3.30 30.38
C ILE A 157 -6.26 -2.10 31.27
N ALA A 158 -5.69 -1.03 30.70
CA ALA A 158 -5.37 0.19 31.43
C ALA A 158 -6.61 0.84 32.07
N VAL A 159 -7.74 0.88 31.37
CA VAL A 159 -9.01 1.43 31.88
C VAL A 159 -9.59 0.58 33.00
N ILE A 160 -9.59 -0.75 32.86
CA ILE A 160 -10.11 -1.67 33.87
C ILE A 160 -9.30 -1.54 35.17
N GLU A 161 -7.97 -1.55 35.07
CA GLU A 161 -7.06 -1.43 36.21
C GLU A 161 -7.18 -0.06 36.89
N ARG A 162 -7.12 1.03 36.11
CA ARG A 162 -7.19 2.40 36.61
C ARG A 162 -8.48 2.68 37.37
N ASN A 163 -9.60 2.20 36.85
CA ASN A 163 -10.92 2.49 37.42
C ASN A 163 -11.43 1.40 38.37
N ARG A 164 -10.62 0.36 38.63
CA ARG A 164 -11.00 -0.83 39.43
C ARG A 164 -12.37 -1.37 39.01
N MET A 165 -12.60 -1.45 37.70
CA MET A 165 -13.91 -1.80 37.19
C MET A 165 -14.22 -3.25 37.55
N LEU A 166 -15.34 -3.46 38.24
CA LEU A 166 -15.84 -4.81 38.51
C LEU A 166 -16.22 -5.55 37.22
N ARG A 167 -16.56 -4.82 36.15
CA ARG A 167 -16.95 -5.39 34.85
C ARG A 167 -16.20 -4.65 33.73
N PRO A 168 -15.67 -5.36 32.73
CA PRO A 168 -15.14 -4.69 31.55
C PRO A 168 -16.19 -3.81 30.87
N PRO A 169 -15.79 -2.68 30.25
CA PRO A 169 -16.68 -1.86 29.45
C PRO A 169 -17.31 -2.66 28.30
N LEU A 170 -18.47 -2.21 27.79
CA LEU A 170 -19.06 -2.76 26.58
C LEU A 170 -18.10 -2.51 25.40
N GLN A 171 -17.68 -3.59 24.75
CA GLN A 171 -16.73 -3.55 23.64
C GLN A 171 -17.35 -4.13 22.36
N ARG A 172 -16.84 -3.66 21.22
CA ARG A 172 -17.13 -4.22 19.90
C ARG A 172 -15.81 -4.30 19.13
N PRO A 173 -15.64 -5.27 18.22
CA PRO A 173 -14.47 -5.27 17.36
C PRO A 173 -14.54 -4.12 16.36
N ALA A 174 -13.53 -4.04 15.49
CA ALA A 174 -13.50 -3.04 14.44
C ALA A 174 -14.73 -3.18 13.52
N ILE A 175 -15.46 -2.08 13.35
CA ILE A 175 -16.62 -1.99 12.46
C ILE A 175 -16.30 -0.99 11.36
N VAL A 176 -16.31 -1.48 10.12
CA VAL A 176 -16.10 -0.69 8.92
C VAL A 176 -17.44 -0.48 8.22
N GLY A 177 -18.11 0.61 8.58
CA GLY A 177 -19.36 1.03 7.94
C GLY A 177 -19.15 1.53 6.51
N GLY A 178 -20.13 1.25 5.64
CA GLY A 178 -20.17 1.81 4.27
C GLY A 178 -19.16 1.23 3.28
N ARG A 179 -18.53 0.09 3.61
CA ARG A 179 -17.63 -0.65 2.71
C ARG A 179 -18.25 -1.96 2.25
N SER A 180 -17.75 -2.47 1.12
CA SER A 180 -18.31 -3.67 0.50
C SER A 180 -17.70 -4.93 1.12
N PRO A 181 -18.50 -5.78 1.80
CA PRO A 181 -17.98 -7.05 2.31
C PRO A 181 -17.50 -7.99 1.19
N LYS A 182 -18.12 -7.91 0.00
CA LYS A 182 -17.73 -8.73 -1.15
C LYS A 182 -16.33 -8.38 -1.65
N LEU A 183 -16.02 -7.10 -1.80
CA LEU A 183 -14.67 -6.66 -2.18
C LEU A 183 -13.64 -6.99 -1.10
N PHE A 184 -14.02 -6.89 0.18
CA PHE A 184 -13.14 -7.27 1.27
C PHE A 184 -12.86 -8.77 1.29
N SER A 185 -13.87 -9.62 1.03
CA SER A 185 -13.67 -11.06 0.84
C SER A 185 -12.70 -11.35 -0.30
N ASP A 186 -12.86 -10.66 -1.44
CA ASP A 186 -11.96 -10.80 -2.59
C ASP A 186 -10.52 -10.36 -2.25
N LEU A 187 -10.33 -9.33 -1.41
CA LEU A 187 -9.02 -8.95 -0.88
C LEU A 187 -8.39 -10.03 0.00
N LEU A 188 -9.18 -10.67 0.87
CA LEU A 188 -8.69 -11.76 1.72
C LEU A 188 -8.26 -12.98 0.88
N GLU A 189 -9.01 -13.31 -0.16
CA GLU A 189 -8.62 -14.34 -1.13
C GLU A 189 -7.29 -13.98 -1.82
N TYR A 190 -7.13 -12.72 -2.23
CA TYR A 190 -5.87 -12.28 -2.83
C TYR A 190 -4.70 -12.34 -1.84
N LEU A 191 -4.91 -11.97 -0.56
CA LEU A 191 -3.92 -12.10 0.50
C LEU A 191 -3.48 -13.55 0.72
N ARG A 192 -4.40 -14.51 0.56
CA ARG A 192 -4.11 -15.95 0.58
C ARG A 192 -3.34 -16.44 -0.65
N GLY A 193 -3.11 -15.57 -1.64
CA GLY A 193 -2.39 -15.88 -2.87
C GLY A 193 -3.28 -16.22 -4.07
N ASN A 194 -4.60 -16.14 -3.93
CA ASN A 194 -5.53 -16.41 -5.04
C ASN A 194 -5.66 -15.19 -5.97
N THR A 195 -4.75 -15.07 -6.94
CA THR A 195 -4.75 -13.95 -7.89
C THR A 195 -5.88 -14.01 -8.91
N LEU A 196 -6.55 -15.17 -9.08
CA LEU A 196 -7.65 -15.39 -10.02
C LEU A 196 -8.96 -14.71 -9.58
N VAL A 197 -9.03 -14.23 -8.33
CA VAL A 197 -10.17 -13.44 -7.82
C VAL A 197 -10.37 -12.13 -8.59
N ILE A 198 -9.32 -11.62 -9.25
CA ILE A 198 -9.42 -10.42 -10.08
C ILE A 198 -10.10 -10.74 -11.41
N ARG A 199 -11.40 -10.47 -11.45
CA ARG A 199 -12.28 -10.68 -12.61
C ARG A 199 -11.97 -9.82 -13.83
N ASN A 200 -11.71 -8.53 -13.62
CA ASN A 200 -11.47 -7.56 -14.70
C ASN A 200 -10.75 -6.32 -14.16
N GLU A 201 -10.51 -5.34 -15.04
CA GLU A 201 -9.74 -4.15 -14.66
C GLU A 201 -10.48 -3.18 -13.73
N GLU A 202 -11.78 -3.02 -13.92
CA GLU A 202 -12.60 -2.23 -13.01
C GLU A 202 -12.58 -2.83 -11.59
N HIS A 203 -12.73 -4.15 -11.50
CA HIS A 203 -12.64 -4.89 -10.25
C HIS A 203 -11.27 -4.70 -9.57
N ARG A 204 -10.16 -4.80 -10.33
CA ARG A 204 -8.80 -4.53 -9.82
C ARG A 204 -8.69 -3.15 -9.21
N GLN A 205 -9.21 -2.12 -9.87
CA GLN A 205 -9.16 -0.75 -9.38
C GLN A 205 -9.99 -0.55 -8.10
N LEU A 206 -11.14 -1.22 -8.00
CA LEU A 206 -11.94 -1.25 -6.78
C LEU A 206 -11.19 -1.93 -5.63
N LEU A 207 -10.55 -3.08 -5.87
CA LEU A 207 -9.73 -3.77 -4.88
C LEU A 207 -8.54 -2.93 -4.42
N GLN A 208 -7.83 -2.25 -5.33
CA GLN A 208 -6.75 -1.33 -4.97
C GLN A 208 -7.23 -0.17 -4.07
N LYS A 209 -8.45 0.36 -4.32
CA LYS A 209 -9.04 1.40 -3.45
C LYS A 209 -9.36 0.86 -2.06
N GLU A 210 -9.90 -0.35 -1.97
CA GLU A 210 -10.17 -1.03 -0.70
C GLU A 210 -8.85 -1.32 0.05
N ALA A 211 -7.84 -1.88 -0.62
CA ALA A 211 -6.52 -2.15 -0.04
C ALA A 211 -5.89 -0.89 0.55
N ARG A 212 -5.93 0.24 -0.18
CA ARG A 212 -5.46 1.54 0.34
C ARG A 212 -6.23 2.01 1.57
N TYR A 213 -7.55 1.82 1.61
CA TYR A 213 -8.36 2.21 2.76
C TYR A 213 -7.98 1.42 4.02
N TYR A 214 -7.83 0.10 3.91
CA TYR A 214 -7.41 -0.75 5.03
C TYR A 214 -5.91 -0.62 5.35
N ARG A 215 -5.13 0.06 4.49
CA ARG A 215 -3.68 0.20 4.55
C ARG A 215 -2.93 -1.12 4.31
N PHE A 216 -3.45 -1.97 3.42
CA PHE A 216 -2.71 -3.10 2.86
C PHE A 216 -1.83 -2.61 1.69
N LEU A 217 -0.76 -1.87 2.00
CA LEU A 217 0.06 -1.17 1.00
C LEU A 217 0.83 -2.16 0.14
N GLU A 218 1.33 -3.23 0.72
CA GLU A 218 2.03 -4.28 -0.02
C GLU A 218 1.06 -5.01 -0.98
N LEU A 219 -0.14 -5.32 -0.48
CA LEU A 219 -1.19 -5.94 -1.28
C LEU A 219 -1.62 -5.06 -2.47
N GLU A 220 -1.72 -3.74 -2.25
CA GLU A 220 -1.98 -2.78 -3.31
C GLU A 220 -0.89 -2.86 -4.39
N GLN A 221 0.39 -2.87 -3.99
CA GLN A 221 1.53 -2.95 -4.91
C GLN A 221 1.58 -4.27 -5.69
N ARG A 222 1.12 -5.39 -5.12
CA ARG A 222 0.94 -6.66 -5.86
C ARG A 222 -0.09 -6.53 -6.99
N MET A 223 -1.12 -5.70 -6.82
CA MET A 223 -2.16 -5.52 -7.81
C MET A 223 -1.79 -4.53 -8.92
N VAL A 224 -0.73 -3.73 -8.74
CA VAL A 224 -0.27 -2.74 -9.72
C VAL A 224 0.20 -3.42 -11.00
N ARG A 225 -0.33 -2.95 -12.13
CA ARG A 225 0.06 -3.43 -13.46
C ARG A 225 1.44 -2.91 -13.81
N HIS A 226 2.33 -3.83 -14.14
CA HIS A 226 3.67 -3.53 -14.61
C HIS A 226 4.13 -4.62 -15.56
N LYS A 227 5.16 -4.33 -16.35
CA LYS A 227 5.88 -5.30 -17.19
C LYS A 227 7.36 -5.15 -16.94
N VAL A 228 8.10 -6.24 -17.02
CA VAL A 228 9.56 -6.22 -17.00
C VAL A 228 10.06 -6.67 -18.36
N VAL A 229 10.88 -5.84 -19.01
CA VAL A 229 11.46 -6.10 -20.34
C VAL A 229 12.92 -5.66 -20.30
N ASP A 230 13.85 -6.57 -20.60
CA ASP A 230 15.30 -6.30 -20.68
C ASP A 230 15.86 -5.50 -19.48
N ASP A 231 15.54 -5.94 -18.26
CA ASP A 231 15.89 -5.27 -16.98
C ASP A 231 15.28 -3.87 -16.75
N ALA A 232 14.35 -3.44 -17.61
CA ALA A 232 13.53 -2.24 -17.39
C ALA A 232 12.15 -2.61 -16.85
N ILE A 233 11.64 -1.80 -15.92
CA ILE A 233 10.26 -1.87 -15.43
C ILE A 233 9.40 -0.83 -16.16
N VAL A 234 8.36 -1.30 -16.84
CA VAL A 234 7.32 -0.48 -17.47
C VAL A 234 6.11 -0.42 -16.55
N ILE A 235 5.79 0.77 -16.06
CA ILE A 235 4.74 0.99 -15.05
C ILE A 235 4.02 2.31 -15.30
N ASN A 236 2.71 2.37 -14.99
CA ASN A 236 1.94 3.60 -15.17
C ASN A 236 2.46 4.70 -14.22
N LEU A 237 2.59 5.93 -14.74
CA LEU A 237 3.00 7.10 -13.96
C LEU A 237 2.15 7.27 -12.69
N MET A 238 0.85 7.00 -12.78
CA MET A 238 -0.10 7.17 -11.66
C MET A 238 0.15 6.17 -10.53
N ASP A 239 0.75 5.03 -10.82
CA ASP A 239 1.06 3.97 -9.84
C ASP A 239 2.46 4.13 -9.23
N LEU A 240 3.28 5.06 -9.74
CA LEU A 240 4.61 5.31 -9.19
C LEU A 240 4.58 5.92 -7.79
N SER A 241 5.60 5.58 -7.00
CA SER A 241 5.82 6.11 -5.66
C SER A 241 7.25 6.62 -5.51
N ARG A 242 7.43 7.77 -4.87
CA ARG A 242 8.76 8.35 -4.60
C ARG A 242 9.65 7.40 -3.81
N LYS A 243 9.08 6.58 -2.91
CA LYS A 243 9.84 5.63 -2.08
C LYS A 243 10.61 4.58 -2.89
N GLY A 244 10.15 4.29 -4.10
CA GLY A 244 10.77 3.31 -4.98
C GLY A 244 11.85 3.87 -5.89
N MET A 245 12.05 5.19 -5.92
CA MET A 245 12.96 5.85 -6.86
C MET A 245 14.42 5.74 -6.39
N VAL A 246 15.31 5.32 -7.28
CA VAL A 246 16.74 5.14 -7.01
C VAL A 246 17.54 5.85 -8.10
N ASN A 247 18.16 6.98 -7.75
CA ASN A 247 19.06 7.71 -8.63
C ASN A 247 20.50 7.18 -8.47
N ILE A 248 20.99 6.49 -9.49
CA ILE A 248 22.36 5.95 -9.53
C ILE A 248 23.37 6.90 -10.20
N SER A 249 22.92 8.06 -10.69
CA SER A 249 23.78 8.98 -11.43
C SER A 249 24.79 9.68 -10.49
N PRO A 250 26.07 9.77 -10.86
CA PRO A 250 27.08 10.39 -10.02
C PRO A 250 26.89 11.92 -9.96
N SER A 251 27.16 12.50 -8.79
CA SER A 251 27.04 13.94 -8.55
C SER A 251 27.96 14.81 -9.42
N ASN A 252 29.01 14.22 -10.00
CA ASN A 252 29.95 14.92 -10.89
C ASN A 252 29.34 15.29 -12.26
N ARG A 253 28.13 14.81 -12.58
CA ARG A 253 27.40 15.09 -13.83
C ARG A 253 28.15 14.69 -15.10
N MET A 254 29.12 13.77 -15.00
CA MET A 254 29.93 13.34 -16.14
C MET A 254 29.23 12.26 -16.96
N THR A 255 28.49 11.38 -16.29
CA THR A 255 27.78 10.27 -16.94
C THR A 255 26.28 10.43 -16.77
N GLU A 256 25.57 10.08 -17.83
CA GLU A 256 24.12 9.98 -17.80
C GLU A 256 23.71 8.55 -17.51
N CYS A 257 22.80 8.36 -16.57
CA CYS A 257 22.33 7.05 -16.12
C CYS A 257 20.79 7.05 -16.06
N PRO A 258 20.14 5.93 -16.38
CA PRO A 258 18.69 5.81 -16.20
C PRO A 258 18.34 5.86 -14.70
N MET A 259 17.22 6.51 -14.39
CA MET A 259 16.59 6.38 -13.07
C MET A 259 16.16 4.92 -12.89
N ARG A 260 16.42 4.35 -11.70
CA ARG A 260 15.93 3.01 -11.37
C ARG A 260 14.72 3.08 -10.43
N TYR A 261 13.90 2.04 -10.47
CA TYR A 261 12.68 1.92 -9.68
C TYR A 261 12.49 0.50 -9.15
N ALA A 262 12.16 0.39 -7.86
CA ALA A 262 11.64 -0.82 -7.22
C ALA A 262 10.27 -0.50 -6.61
N ARG A 263 9.27 -1.36 -6.80
CA ARG A 263 7.96 -1.14 -6.19
C ARG A 263 8.10 -1.22 -4.66
N PRO A 264 7.59 -0.22 -3.91
CA PRO A 264 7.67 -0.24 -2.45
C PRO A 264 6.99 -1.47 -1.86
N TYR A 265 7.49 -1.93 -0.71
CA TYR A 265 6.91 -3.05 0.06
C TYR A 265 6.92 -4.41 -0.63
N ILE A 266 7.41 -4.50 -1.87
CA ILE A 266 7.62 -5.75 -2.59
C ILE A 266 9.12 -6.04 -2.59
N ASP A 267 9.49 -7.29 -2.31
CA ASP A 267 10.88 -7.74 -2.42
C ASP A 267 11.25 -7.97 -3.89
N GLU A 268 11.68 -6.89 -4.56
CA GLU A 268 12.15 -6.93 -5.95
C GLU A 268 13.35 -6.01 -6.18
N PRO A 269 14.25 -6.36 -7.13
CA PRO A 269 15.39 -5.52 -7.46
C PRO A 269 14.94 -4.23 -8.16
N ALA A 270 15.69 -3.14 -7.93
CA ALA A 270 15.50 -1.90 -8.68
C ALA A 270 15.91 -2.07 -10.15
N ARG A 271 15.03 -1.67 -11.06
CA ARG A 271 15.15 -1.81 -12.52
C ARG A 271 15.10 -0.47 -13.21
N ASP A 272 15.56 -0.39 -14.45
CA ASP A 272 15.50 0.86 -15.21
C ASP A 272 14.05 1.31 -15.39
N LEU A 273 13.74 2.55 -15.03
CA LEU A 273 12.38 3.06 -15.03
C LEU A 273 11.96 3.51 -16.42
N ILE A 274 10.90 2.88 -16.93
CA ILE A 274 10.11 3.38 -18.05
C ILE A 274 8.70 3.67 -17.53
N PHE A 275 8.36 4.94 -17.34
CA PHE A 275 7.00 5.28 -16.95
C PHE A 275 6.12 5.46 -18.19
N GLN A 276 4.91 4.92 -18.13
CA GLN A 276 3.92 5.07 -19.18
C GLN A 276 2.77 5.98 -18.73
N ILE A 277 2.30 6.79 -19.66
CA ILE A 277 1.05 7.54 -19.54
C ILE A 277 0.15 6.97 -20.62
N ASP A 278 -0.95 6.35 -20.20
CA ASP A 278 -1.90 5.71 -21.10
C ASP A 278 -3.28 6.32 -20.95
N HIS A 279 -4.02 6.36 -22.07
CA HIS A 279 -5.45 6.67 -22.08
C HIS A 279 -5.80 7.99 -21.37
N LEU A 280 -5.06 9.07 -21.67
CA LEU A 280 -5.40 10.39 -21.16
C LEU A 280 -6.81 10.80 -21.62
N SER A 281 -7.68 11.09 -20.66
CA SER A 281 -9.02 11.63 -20.93
C SER A 281 -8.95 13.01 -21.57
N ASP A 282 -7.93 13.80 -21.23
CA ASP A 282 -7.60 15.07 -21.87
C ASP A 282 -6.13 15.04 -22.30
N VAL A 283 -5.91 14.90 -23.61
CA VAL A 283 -4.59 14.88 -24.25
C VAL A 283 -3.84 16.20 -24.12
N ARG A 284 -4.48 17.28 -23.68
CA ARG A 284 -3.80 18.56 -23.40
C ARG A 284 -2.86 18.46 -22.20
N GLN A 285 -3.05 17.47 -21.32
CA GLN A 285 -2.20 17.26 -20.15
C GLN A 285 -0.79 16.74 -20.49
N ALA A 286 -0.54 16.29 -21.72
CA ALA A 286 0.78 15.84 -22.17
C ALA A 286 1.02 16.27 -23.62
N GLN A 287 2.01 17.13 -23.84
CA GLN A 287 2.27 17.74 -25.14
C GLN A 287 3.76 17.66 -25.48
N LEU A 288 4.08 17.24 -26.70
CA LEU A 288 5.41 17.34 -27.28
C LEU A 288 5.49 18.61 -28.14
N PHE A 289 6.51 19.41 -27.89
CA PHE A 289 6.83 20.62 -28.63
C PHE A 289 8.13 20.43 -29.39
N LEU A 290 8.10 20.69 -30.70
CA LEU A 290 9.27 20.68 -31.57
C LEU A 290 9.51 22.13 -32.01
N ASN A 291 10.52 22.74 -31.41
CA ASN A 291 10.86 24.13 -31.68
C ASN A 291 11.90 24.18 -32.81
N LYS A 292 11.49 24.61 -34.00
CA LYS A 292 12.39 24.72 -35.16
C LYS A 292 13.52 25.71 -34.95
N SER A 293 13.29 26.78 -34.19
CA SER A 293 14.30 27.82 -33.93
C SER A 293 15.41 27.33 -33.00
N THR A 294 15.06 26.60 -31.94
CA THR A 294 16.06 26.07 -30.99
C THR A 294 16.60 24.71 -31.39
N LYS A 295 15.89 24.00 -32.27
CA LYS A 295 16.13 22.59 -32.63
C LYS A 295 16.12 21.65 -31.41
N ILE A 296 15.45 22.05 -30.34
CA ILE A 296 15.37 21.30 -29.08
C ILE A 296 13.92 20.83 -28.87
N PRO A 297 13.67 19.51 -28.88
CA PRO A 297 12.39 18.93 -28.49
C PRO A 297 12.15 19.04 -26.98
N THR A 298 10.92 19.37 -26.58
CA THR A 298 10.50 19.41 -25.18
C THR A 298 9.14 18.75 -24.96
N ALA A 299 8.95 18.13 -23.81
CA ALA A 299 7.65 17.57 -23.40
C ALA A 299 7.11 18.36 -22.21
N LYS A 300 5.91 18.93 -22.37
CA LYS A 300 5.18 19.66 -21.33
C LYS A 300 4.08 18.77 -20.75
N PHE A 301 3.99 18.75 -19.42
CA PHE A 301 2.93 18.07 -18.70
C PHE A 301 2.16 19.06 -17.83
N GLU A 302 0.84 18.89 -17.77
CA GLU A 302 -0.10 19.77 -17.06
C GLU A 302 -1.12 18.94 -16.27
N GLY A 303 -1.94 19.59 -15.44
CA GLY A 303 -3.06 18.96 -14.75
C GLY A 303 -2.66 17.84 -13.78
N LYS A 304 -3.36 16.69 -13.87
CA LYS A 304 -3.12 15.55 -12.95
C LYS A 304 -1.77 14.89 -13.21
N VAL A 305 -1.31 14.89 -14.46
CA VAL A 305 0.00 14.34 -14.86
C VAL A 305 1.11 15.16 -14.23
N PHE A 306 1.04 16.49 -14.33
CA PHE A 306 1.97 17.40 -13.65
C PHE A 306 1.98 17.17 -12.14
N ALA A 307 0.81 17.15 -11.49
CA ALA A 307 0.73 16.96 -10.05
C ALA A 307 1.40 15.64 -9.60
N LYS A 308 1.21 14.56 -10.36
CA LYS A 308 1.84 13.27 -10.09
C LYS A 308 3.37 13.31 -10.32
N ILE A 309 3.83 13.92 -11.41
CA ILE A 309 5.26 14.10 -11.68
C ILE A 309 5.93 14.90 -10.56
N ALA A 310 5.35 16.03 -10.16
CA ALA A 310 5.87 16.88 -9.09
C ALA A 310 5.90 16.14 -7.74
N GLN A 311 4.92 15.27 -7.48
CA GLN A 311 4.89 14.42 -6.27
C GLN A 311 5.99 13.37 -6.27
N VAL A 312 6.16 12.64 -7.38
CA VAL A 312 7.07 11.48 -7.46
C VAL A 312 8.51 11.91 -7.66
N PHE A 313 8.76 12.92 -8.50
CA PHE A 313 10.07 13.41 -8.90
C PHE A 313 10.46 14.72 -8.21
N LYS A 314 9.93 14.99 -7.01
CA LYS A 314 10.09 16.25 -6.27
C LYS A 314 11.55 16.72 -6.15
N ASP A 315 12.48 15.79 -5.93
CA ASP A 315 13.91 16.11 -5.72
C ASP A 315 14.72 16.20 -7.03
N LEU A 316 14.06 16.06 -8.18
CA LEU A 316 14.68 15.98 -9.51
C LEU A 316 14.31 17.20 -10.36
N SER A 317 14.06 18.33 -9.71
CA SER A 317 13.62 19.57 -10.36
C SER A 317 14.74 20.32 -11.08
N GLU A 318 15.99 19.95 -10.86
CA GLU A 318 17.12 20.66 -11.45
C GLU A 318 17.15 20.46 -12.98
N GLY A 319 17.23 21.56 -13.71
CA GLY A 319 17.20 21.54 -15.17
C GLY A 319 15.80 21.43 -15.79
N LEU A 320 14.74 21.28 -14.98
CA LEU A 320 13.36 21.30 -15.45
C LEU A 320 12.82 22.73 -15.49
N ILE A 321 12.04 23.03 -16.53
CA ILE A 321 11.33 24.31 -16.61
C ILE A 321 9.99 24.11 -15.92
N GLN A 322 9.87 24.63 -14.70
CA GLN A 322 8.65 24.57 -13.89
C GLN A 322 7.90 25.91 -13.96
N GLU A 323 6.63 25.85 -14.31
CA GLU A 323 5.67 26.95 -14.22
C GLU A 323 4.64 26.60 -13.12
N GLU A 324 3.76 27.54 -12.73
CA GLU A 324 2.82 27.33 -11.60
C GLU A 324 1.98 26.05 -11.72
N GLN A 325 1.62 25.63 -12.94
CA GLN A 325 0.76 24.47 -13.19
C GLN A 325 1.31 23.51 -14.26
N SER A 326 2.60 23.63 -14.60
CA SER A 326 3.19 22.81 -15.63
C SER A 326 4.66 22.49 -15.37
N ILE A 327 5.12 21.38 -15.95
CA ILE A 327 6.52 21.00 -15.97
C ILE A 327 6.94 20.63 -17.38
N THR A 328 8.09 21.12 -17.81
CA THR A 328 8.64 20.85 -19.14
C THR A 328 10.00 20.19 -19.03
N PHE A 329 10.15 19.06 -19.72
CA PHE A 329 11.38 18.29 -19.84
C PHE A 329 12.04 18.52 -21.20
N LEU A 330 13.37 18.51 -21.22
CA LEU A 330 14.13 18.25 -22.45
C LEU A 330 13.92 16.79 -22.87
N VAL A 331 13.84 16.55 -24.18
CA VAL A 331 13.50 15.22 -24.71
C VAL A 331 14.48 14.74 -25.76
N GLY A 332 14.95 13.51 -25.62
CA GLY A 332 15.61 12.74 -26.69
C GLY A 332 14.62 11.84 -27.42
N LEU A 333 14.63 11.87 -28.76
CA LEU A 333 13.68 11.13 -29.63
C LEU A 333 14.36 10.11 -30.56
N ALA A 334 15.70 10.03 -30.55
CA ALA A 334 16.50 9.31 -31.56
C ALA A 334 16.09 7.83 -31.73
N ASN A 335 15.76 7.15 -30.63
CA ASN A 335 15.45 5.72 -30.62
C ASN A 335 13.96 5.43 -30.37
N SER A 336 13.09 6.42 -30.56
CA SER A 336 11.68 6.32 -30.21
C SER A 336 10.85 5.69 -31.32
N ARG A 337 9.97 4.76 -30.97
CA ARG A 337 8.87 4.37 -31.86
C ARG A 337 7.77 5.43 -31.75
N THR A 338 7.46 6.11 -32.84
CA THR A 338 6.48 7.21 -32.82
C THR A 338 5.39 6.98 -33.84
N SER A 339 4.14 7.14 -33.44
CA SER A 339 2.98 7.21 -34.32
C SER A 339 2.25 8.53 -34.12
N ILE A 340 1.90 9.20 -35.23
CA ILE A 340 1.17 10.47 -35.21
C ILE A 340 -0.06 10.32 -36.11
N ASN A 341 -1.24 10.62 -35.58
CA ASN A 341 -2.51 10.45 -36.29
C ASN A 341 -2.67 9.04 -36.92
N GLY A 342 -2.24 8.01 -36.21
CA GLY A 342 -2.29 6.62 -36.66
C GLY A 342 -1.22 6.20 -37.68
N LYS A 343 -0.34 7.12 -38.12
CA LYS A 343 0.77 6.81 -39.04
C LYS A 343 2.08 6.67 -38.28
N GLU A 344 2.80 5.58 -38.54
CA GLU A 344 4.14 5.37 -37.98
C GLU A 344 5.16 6.29 -38.64
N MET A 345 5.99 6.93 -37.83
CA MET A 345 7.01 7.86 -38.26
C MET A 345 8.34 7.15 -38.50
N MET A 346 9.07 7.55 -39.53
CA MET A 346 10.39 6.98 -39.84
C MET A 346 11.43 7.36 -38.76
N PRO A 347 12.45 6.53 -38.52
CA PRO A 347 13.58 6.90 -37.67
C PRO A 347 14.19 8.23 -38.12
N GLY A 348 14.50 9.13 -37.18
CA GLY A 348 15.10 10.43 -37.50
C GLY A 348 14.11 11.52 -37.96
N TRP A 349 12.80 11.24 -38.05
CA TRP A 349 11.77 12.20 -38.52
C TRP A 349 11.81 13.57 -37.85
N VAL A 350 12.24 13.64 -36.60
CA VAL A 350 12.38 14.89 -35.83
C VAL A 350 13.49 15.76 -36.42
N GLY A 351 14.61 15.15 -36.80
CA GLY A 351 15.73 15.84 -37.45
C GLY A 351 15.26 16.47 -38.75
N ASP A 352 14.63 15.68 -39.61
CA ASP A 352 14.09 16.13 -40.90
C ASP A 352 13.12 17.31 -40.75
N LEU A 353 12.21 17.22 -39.77
CA LEU A 353 11.23 18.26 -39.51
C LEU A 353 11.85 19.55 -38.95
N LEU A 354 12.91 19.43 -38.16
CA LEU A 354 13.63 20.58 -37.59
C LEU A 354 14.66 21.19 -38.56
N SER A 355 15.12 20.46 -39.58
CA SER A 355 16.06 20.95 -40.61
C SER A 355 15.38 21.60 -41.82
N ALA A 356 14.12 21.30 -42.10
CA ALA A 356 13.41 21.68 -43.34
C ALA A 356 13.17 23.20 -43.58
N VAL A 357 13.74 24.11 -42.79
CA VAL A 357 13.53 25.58 -42.93
C VAL A 357 14.85 26.36 -43.07
N GLY A 358 15.98 25.69 -43.29
CA GLY A 358 17.30 26.32 -43.25
C GLY A 358 17.93 26.78 -44.57
N ASP A 359 17.48 26.30 -45.73
CA ASP A 359 18.36 26.28 -46.92
C ASP A 359 18.00 27.24 -48.06
N ASP A 360 17.17 28.26 -47.82
CA ASP A 360 16.73 29.17 -48.90
C ASP A 360 16.92 30.67 -48.57
N ARG A 361 18.05 31.02 -47.96
CA ARG A 361 18.51 32.43 -47.89
C ARG A 361 20.01 32.53 -48.14
N SER A 362 20.41 32.30 -49.39
CA SER A 362 21.66 32.84 -49.92
C SER A 362 21.54 34.36 -50.08
N VAL A 363 21.98 35.13 -49.08
CA VAL A 363 22.30 36.55 -49.27
C VAL A 363 23.59 36.91 -48.52
N LYS A 364 24.64 37.06 -49.34
CA LYS A 364 25.79 37.96 -49.28
C LYS A 364 26.32 38.44 -47.92
N VAL A 365 27.58 38.08 -47.73
CA VAL A 365 28.59 38.65 -46.82
C VAL A 365 28.78 40.14 -47.09
N GLU A 366 28.67 40.98 -46.06
CA GLU A 366 29.51 42.17 -45.91
C GLU A 366 29.98 42.26 -44.45
N GLU A 367 31.28 42.50 -44.33
CA GLU A 367 32.07 42.62 -43.10
C GLU A 367 31.86 44.01 -42.48
N GLU A 368 31.79 44.11 -41.15
CA GLU A 368 32.31 45.29 -40.43
C GLU A 368 32.62 44.94 -38.96
N LYS A 369 33.60 45.69 -38.43
CA LYS A 369 34.56 45.32 -37.38
C LYS A 369 34.13 45.59 -35.92
N GLU A 370 35.01 45.11 -35.04
CA GLU A 370 35.01 44.90 -33.58
C GLU A 370 34.85 46.12 -32.63
N GLU A 371 34.82 45.74 -31.33
CA GLU A 371 34.96 46.48 -30.05
C GLU A 371 33.62 46.89 -29.38
N ASP A 372 33.31 46.62 -28.10
CA ASP A 372 34.16 46.39 -26.93
C ASP A 372 33.40 45.66 -25.78
N LYS A 373 34.12 45.32 -24.71
CA LYS A 373 33.84 44.37 -23.62
C LYS A 373 32.73 44.72 -22.59
N GLU A 374 32.28 43.65 -21.93
CA GLU A 374 32.12 43.48 -20.46
C GLU A 374 30.69 43.35 -19.83
N SER A 375 30.47 42.15 -19.26
CA SER A 375 29.57 41.80 -18.15
C SER A 375 28.04 41.95 -18.32
N VAL A 376 27.32 40.84 -18.11
CA VAL A 376 26.17 40.70 -17.19
C VAL A 376 25.56 39.29 -17.37
N LEU A 377 25.61 38.51 -16.29
CA LEU A 377 24.81 37.31 -16.07
C LEU A 377 23.31 37.67 -16.10
N LYS A 378 22.67 37.54 -17.27
CA LYS A 378 21.21 37.61 -17.41
C LYS A 378 20.66 36.21 -17.69
N ARG A 379 19.82 35.75 -16.76
CA ARG A 379 18.89 34.62 -16.88
C ARG A 379 18.36 34.55 -18.33
N ARG A 380 18.74 33.51 -19.07
CA ARG A 380 18.21 33.24 -20.41
C ARG A 380 16.73 32.84 -20.27
N LYS A 381 15.83 33.83 -20.32
CA LYS A 381 14.46 33.59 -20.78
C LYS A 381 14.57 33.15 -22.25
N LEU A 382 14.35 31.88 -22.52
CA LEU A 382 14.13 31.41 -23.89
C LEU A 382 12.86 32.11 -24.40
N ASN A 383 13.02 33.12 -25.24
CA ASN A 383 11.91 33.85 -25.83
C ASN A 383 11.37 32.99 -26.99
N VAL A 384 10.36 32.17 -26.73
CA VAL A 384 9.80 31.19 -27.69
C VAL A 384 8.76 31.88 -28.59
N GLN A 385 9.22 32.70 -29.52
CA GLN A 385 8.47 33.07 -30.73
C GLN A 385 9.19 32.46 -31.93
N GLY A 386 8.90 31.18 -32.17
CA GLY A 386 9.40 30.42 -33.31
C GLY A 386 8.27 29.54 -33.86
N GLU A 387 8.48 29.00 -35.05
CA GLU A 387 7.56 28.05 -35.67
C GLU A 387 7.59 26.73 -34.87
N VAL A 388 6.72 26.63 -33.84
CA VAL A 388 6.68 25.47 -32.93
C VAL A 388 5.63 24.48 -33.41
N VAL A 389 6.04 23.25 -33.69
CA VAL A 389 5.10 22.15 -33.96
C VAL A 389 4.68 21.54 -32.64
N ARG A 390 3.37 21.40 -32.42
CA ARG A 390 2.77 20.83 -31.21
C ARG A 390 2.13 19.49 -31.54
N ILE A 391 2.39 18.49 -30.71
CA ILE A 391 1.80 17.16 -30.79
C ILE A 391 1.19 16.83 -29.43
N TYR A 392 -0.08 16.43 -29.41
CA TYR A 392 -0.81 16.02 -28.21
C TYR A 392 -0.60 14.53 -27.99
N LEU A 393 -0.08 14.13 -26.83
CA LEU A 393 0.26 12.74 -26.57
C LEU A 393 -0.93 12.01 -25.95
N LYS A 394 -1.44 11.00 -26.66
CA LYS A 394 -2.52 10.13 -26.18
C LYS A 394 -1.97 8.98 -25.34
N ARG A 395 -0.84 8.43 -25.77
CA ARG A 395 -0.01 7.51 -24.99
C ARG A 395 1.45 7.87 -25.14
N SER A 396 2.21 7.67 -24.07
CA SER A 396 3.64 7.95 -24.11
C SER A 396 4.38 7.11 -23.08
N MET A 397 5.52 6.55 -23.48
CA MET A 397 6.46 5.82 -22.63
C MET A 397 7.79 6.56 -22.61
N TRP A 398 8.27 6.82 -21.41
CA TRP A 398 9.44 7.65 -21.17
C TRP A 398 10.42 6.93 -20.26
N ARG A 399 11.67 6.85 -20.69
CA ARG A 399 12.79 6.54 -19.81
C ARG A 399 13.27 7.85 -19.18
N LEU A 400 13.37 7.89 -17.86
CA LEU A 400 13.88 9.06 -17.14
C LEU A 400 15.40 8.96 -17.03
N MET A 401 16.10 9.88 -17.67
CA MET A 401 17.57 9.91 -17.68
C MET A 401 18.08 10.99 -16.72
N MET A 402 19.10 10.64 -15.94
CA MET A 402 19.67 11.46 -14.88
C MET A 402 21.16 11.73 -15.13
N ARG A 403 21.56 12.99 -14.92
CA ARG A 403 22.97 13.41 -14.89
C ARG A 403 23.22 14.21 -13.61
N GLY A 404 23.69 13.52 -12.58
CA GLY A 404 23.56 13.98 -11.19
C GLY A 404 22.08 14.18 -10.84
N THR A 405 21.70 15.43 -10.59
CA THR A 405 20.34 15.89 -10.29
C THR A 405 19.57 16.40 -11.50
N LEU A 406 20.24 16.58 -12.65
CA LEU A 406 19.61 17.05 -13.88
C LEU A 406 18.81 15.93 -14.54
N ALA A 407 17.53 16.17 -14.79
CA ALA A 407 16.63 15.21 -15.39
C ALA A 407 16.27 15.57 -16.84
N ARG A 408 16.19 14.56 -17.71
CA ARG A 408 15.58 14.67 -19.04
C ARG A 408 14.81 13.39 -19.37
N LEU A 409 13.94 13.46 -20.37
CA LEU A 409 13.23 12.28 -20.87
C LEU A 409 13.89 11.74 -22.13
N GLU A 410 13.91 10.43 -22.24
CA GLU A 410 14.17 9.71 -23.49
C GLU A 410 12.87 9.00 -23.90
N ALA A 411 12.38 9.31 -25.09
CA ALA A 411 11.15 8.72 -25.59
C ALA A 411 11.40 7.26 -26.02
N VAL A 412 10.57 6.35 -25.52
CA VAL A 412 10.60 4.93 -25.91
C VAL A 412 9.51 4.65 -26.94
N ASN A 413 8.27 5.06 -26.62
CA ASN A 413 7.13 4.90 -27.52
C ASN A 413 6.16 6.08 -27.37
N LEU A 414 5.72 6.68 -28.48
CA LEU A 414 4.81 7.82 -28.51
C LEU A 414 3.64 7.55 -29.46
N GLU A 415 2.41 7.77 -28.98
CA GLU A 415 1.19 7.84 -29.79
C GLU A 415 0.61 9.24 -29.64
N GLY A 416 0.69 10.03 -30.71
CA GLY A 416 0.35 11.45 -30.72
C GLY A 416 -0.71 11.83 -31.74
N LEU A 417 -1.32 13.00 -31.53
CA LEU A 417 -2.28 13.65 -32.41
C LEU A 417 -1.82 15.08 -32.72
N THR A 418 -2.04 15.56 -33.95
CA THR A 418 -1.74 16.96 -34.30
C THR A 418 -2.84 17.93 -33.88
N SER A 419 -4.04 17.43 -33.59
CA SER A 419 -5.18 18.19 -33.09
C SER A 419 -5.69 17.59 -31.77
N PRO A 420 -6.14 18.41 -30.81
CA PRO A 420 -6.74 17.91 -29.58
C PRO A 420 -8.16 17.39 -29.78
N VAL A 421 -8.78 17.65 -30.93
CA VAL A 421 -10.11 17.14 -31.29
C VAL A 421 -9.93 15.71 -31.81
N GLN A 422 -10.45 14.71 -31.10
CA GLN A 422 -10.58 13.36 -31.64
C GLN A 422 -11.32 13.46 -32.98
N SER A 423 -10.76 12.92 -34.06
CA SER A 423 -11.55 12.70 -35.27
C SER A 423 -12.72 11.81 -34.85
N VAL A 424 -13.93 12.38 -34.87
CA VAL A 424 -15.13 11.55 -34.90
C VAL A 424 -15.19 11.04 -36.32
N ASP A 425 -14.64 9.84 -36.55
CA ASP A 425 -14.89 9.11 -37.78
C ASP A 425 -16.37 8.73 -37.78
N PHE A 426 -17.21 9.63 -38.29
CA PHE A 426 -18.49 9.23 -38.87
C PHE A 426 -18.18 8.73 -40.28
N LEU A 427 -18.05 7.41 -40.43
CA LEU A 427 -18.46 6.64 -41.61
C LEU A 427 -18.51 5.16 -41.26
#